data_AF-A0A959NQ78-F1
#
_entry.id   AF-A0A959NQ78-F1
#
_cell.length_a   1.000
_cell.length_b   1.000
_cell.length_c   1.000
_cell.angle_alpha   90.00
_cell.angle_beta   90.00
_cell.angle_gamma   90.00
#
_symmetry.space_group_name_H-M   'P 1'
#
loop_
_entity.id
_entity.type
_entity.pdbx_description
1 polymer ?
#
loop_
_entity_poly.entity_id
_entity_poly.type
_entity_poly.pdbx_seq_one_letter_code
_entity_poly.pdbx_strand_id
1 'polypeptide(L)'
;MKILTKILVLILFSSPFYFAAGMGGNYTINSNLGISADYHTISDAIADLYNIGLGDNVVFNIEGEFDEQLIFNGNIANSNIYEIIFTSVRYPDDAIISYLSSSSSDNFIV
;
A
#
# COMPACT_ATOMS: atom_id res chain seq x y z
N MET A 1 -55.04 30.48 -24.60
CA MET A 1 -54.26 29.22 -24.55
C MET A 1 -52.85 29.51 -25.07
N LYS A 2 -51.89 29.82 -24.18
CA LYS A 2 -50.49 30.12 -24.53
C LYS A 2 -49.63 28.96 -24.05
N ILE A 3 -48.94 28.31 -24.98
CA ILE A 3 -48.14 27.11 -24.77
C ILE A 3 -46.89 27.50 -23.97
N LEU A 4 -46.74 26.92 -22.77
CA LEU A 4 -45.52 26.98 -21.97
C LEU A 4 -44.42 26.17 -22.69
N THR A 5 -43.45 26.86 -23.29
CA THR A 5 -42.21 26.22 -23.73
C THR A 5 -41.35 25.96 -22.49
N LYS A 6 -41.45 24.75 -21.92
CA LYS A 6 -40.51 24.28 -20.89
C LYS A 6 -39.20 23.89 -21.58
N ILE A 7 -38.17 24.72 -21.42
CA ILE A 7 -36.80 24.34 -21.77
C ILE A 7 -36.32 23.34 -20.71
N LEU A 8 -36.10 22.09 -21.12
CA LEU A 8 -35.43 21.08 -20.32
C LEU A 8 -33.91 21.33 -20.42
N VAL A 9 -33.29 21.84 -19.36
CA VAL A 9 -31.84 21.95 -19.26
C VAL A 9 -31.30 20.64 -18.68
N LEU A 10 -30.75 19.79 -19.55
CA LEU A 10 -30.04 18.58 -19.14
C LEU A 10 -28.61 18.97 -18.74
N ILE A 11 -28.35 19.13 -17.44
CA ILE A 11 -26.99 19.32 -16.93
C ILE A 11 -26.33 17.94 -16.92
N LEU A 12 -25.48 17.67 -17.91
CA LEU A 12 -24.58 16.53 -17.90
C LEU A 12 -23.50 16.82 -16.84
N PHE A 13 -23.70 16.31 -15.62
CA PHE A 13 -22.62 16.19 -14.66
C PHE A 13 -21.66 15.14 -15.20
N SER A 14 -20.62 15.57 -15.93
CA SER A 14 -19.46 14.71 -16.16
C SER A 14 -18.84 14.48 -14.78
N SER A 15 -19.12 13.34 -14.16
CA SER A 15 -18.33 12.90 -13.01
C SER A 15 -16.88 12.87 -13.48
N PRO A 16 -15.94 13.56 -12.81
CA PRO A 16 -14.54 13.35 -13.11
C PRO A 16 -14.27 11.86 -12.92
N PHE A 17 -13.81 11.20 -13.98
CA PHE A 17 -13.24 9.86 -13.87
C PHE A 17 -11.98 10.02 -13.00
N TYR A 18 -12.11 9.76 -11.71
CA TYR A 18 -10.96 9.60 -10.84
C TYR A 18 -10.31 8.27 -11.22
N PHE A 19 -9.30 8.32 -12.07
CA PHE A 19 -8.33 7.23 -12.09
C PHE A 19 -7.64 7.26 -10.72
N ALA A 20 -7.92 6.28 -9.88
CA ALA A 20 -7.08 6.05 -8.71
C ALA A 20 -5.67 5.78 -9.23
N ALA A 21 -4.74 6.70 -8.98
CA ALA A 21 -3.34 6.45 -9.25
C ALA A 21 -2.89 5.34 -8.29
N GLY A 22 -2.39 4.23 -8.83
CA GLY A 22 -1.82 3.17 -8.02
C GLY A 22 -0.60 3.68 -7.25
N MET A 23 -0.13 2.88 -6.29
CA MET A 23 1.08 3.21 -5.52
C MET A 23 2.31 3.32 -6.44
N GLY A 24 3.21 4.23 -6.08
CA GLY A 24 4.47 4.46 -6.78
C GLY A 24 5.37 5.37 -5.95
N GLY A 25 6.69 5.19 -6.08
CA GLY A 25 7.70 6.00 -5.40
C GLY A 25 8.28 5.38 -4.13
N ASN A 26 8.85 6.22 -3.28
CA ASN A 26 9.53 5.81 -2.04
C ASN A 26 8.63 6.05 -0.83
N TYR A 27 8.54 5.05 0.04
CA TYR A 27 7.81 5.09 1.29
C TYR A 27 8.75 4.72 2.44
N THR A 28 8.42 5.20 3.63
CA THR A 28 9.16 4.96 4.87
C THR A 28 8.33 4.05 5.78
N ILE A 29 8.97 3.02 6.32
CA ILE A 29 8.37 2.14 7.33
C ILE A 29 9.22 2.23 8.59
N ASN A 30 8.62 2.65 9.71
CA ASN A 30 9.32 2.72 10.98
C ASN A 30 8.47 2.24 12.15
N SER A 31 8.97 1.28 12.94
CA SER A 31 8.20 0.69 14.05
C SER A 31 8.03 1.63 15.25
N ASN A 32 8.79 2.72 15.32
CA ASN A 32 8.66 3.72 16.37
C ASN A 32 7.53 4.72 16.04
N LEU A 33 6.43 4.62 16.77
CA LEU A 33 5.26 5.53 16.67
C LEU A 33 5.57 7.02 16.96
N GLY A 34 6.75 7.32 17.51
CA GLY A 34 7.23 8.69 17.72
C GLY A 34 7.95 9.31 16.52
N ILE A 35 8.21 8.53 15.46
CA ILE A 35 8.86 8.98 14.22
C ILE A 35 7.79 9.11 13.13
N SER A 36 7.84 10.20 12.36
CA SER A 36 6.96 10.33 11.19
C SER A 36 7.40 9.34 10.11
N ALA A 37 6.52 8.41 9.75
CA ALA A 37 6.71 7.44 8.67
C ALA A 37 5.41 7.28 7.88
N ASP A 38 5.50 6.78 6.66
CA ASP A 38 4.32 6.47 5.84
C ASP A 38 3.58 5.26 6.43
N TYR A 39 4.32 4.30 7.00
CA TYR A 39 3.79 3.11 7.66
C TYR A 39 4.52 2.83 8.97
N HIS A 40 3.80 2.23 9.92
CA HIS A 40 4.35 1.76 11.20
C HIS A 40 4.49 0.25 11.29
N THR A 41 3.93 -0.49 10.33
CA THR A 41 4.11 -1.93 10.17
C THR A 41 4.34 -2.27 8.70
N ILE A 42 5.06 -3.35 8.42
CA ILE A 42 5.23 -3.84 7.05
C ILE A 42 3.91 -4.45 6.57
N SER A 43 3.12 -5.03 7.47
CA SER A 43 1.79 -5.56 7.18
C SER A 43 0.83 -4.51 6.62
N ASP A 44 0.84 -3.27 7.16
CA ASP A 44 0.02 -2.17 6.63
C ASP A 44 0.48 -1.75 5.23
N ALA A 45 1.78 -1.69 4.98
CA ALA A 45 2.33 -1.42 3.65
C ALA A 45 1.92 -2.49 2.63
N ILE A 46 1.95 -3.78 3.02
CA ILE A 46 1.48 -4.89 2.19
C ILE A 46 -0.04 -4.79 1.95
N ALA A 47 -0.82 -4.42 2.97
CA ALA A 47 -2.26 -4.25 2.82
C ALA A 47 -2.60 -3.15 1.80
N ASP A 48 -1.86 -2.05 1.78
CA ASP A 48 -2.03 -0.99 0.80
C ASP A 48 -1.65 -1.43 -0.62
N LEU A 49 -0.57 -2.22 -0.78
CA LEU A 49 -0.22 -2.82 -2.07
C LEU A 49 -1.37 -3.69 -2.63
N TYR A 50 -2.13 -4.37 -1.76
CA TYR A 50 -3.32 -5.13 -2.15
C TYR A 50 -4.52 -4.25 -2.49
N ASN A 51 -4.78 -3.22 -1.69
CA ASN A 51 -5.99 -2.40 -1.80
C ASN A 51 -5.89 -1.35 -2.92
N ILE A 52 -4.71 -0.77 -3.10
CA ILE A 52 -4.47 0.34 -4.02
C ILE A 52 -3.89 -0.19 -5.34
N GLY A 53 -3.06 -1.23 -5.29
CA GLY A 53 -2.32 -1.73 -6.45
C GLY A 53 -1.15 -0.82 -6.85
N LEU A 54 -0.44 -1.19 -7.92
CA LEU A 54 0.74 -0.46 -8.40
C LEU A 54 0.42 0.41 -9.61
N GLY A 55 0.89 1.66 -9.56
CA GLY A 55 0.94 2.59 -10.68
C GLY A 55 2.36 2.89 -11.17
N ASP A 56 3.38 2.58 -10.37
CA ASP A 56 4.80 2.67 -10.68
C ASP A 56 5.59 1.71 -9.76
N ASN A 57 6.92 1.69 -9.87
CA ASN A 57 7.80 1.02 -8.92
C ASN A 57 7.62 1.58 -7.51
N VAL A 58 7.62 0.69 -6.51
CA VAL A 58 7.49 1.05 -5.09
C VAL A 58 8.72 0.58 -4.32
N VAL A 59 9.31 1.49 -3.54
CA VAL A 59 10.43 1.21 -2.65
C VAL A 59 10.03 1.56 -1.22
N PHE A 60 10.03 0.56 -0.35
CA PHE A 60 9.87 0.73 1.09
C PHE A 60 11.23 0.77 1.76
N ASN A 61 11.56 1.90 2.38
CA ASN A 61 12.77 2.10 3.16
C ASN A 61 12.44 1.84 4.64
N ILE A 62 13.04 0.80 5.21
CA ILE A 62 12.66 0.24 6.51
C ILE A 62 13.72 0.54 7.56
N GLU A 63 13.29 1.04 8.72
CA GLU A 63 14.10 1.22 9.92
C GLU A 63 13.29 0.83 11.17
N GLY A 64 13.81 -0.08 11.99
CA GLY A 64 13.19 -0.50 13.25
C GLY A 64 13.15 -2.01 13.44
N GLU A 65 12.68 -2.41 14.62
CA GLU A 65 12.39 -3.79 14.98
C GLU A 65 10.88 -4.01 14.89
N PHE A 66 10.46 -5.03 14.14
CA PHE A 66 9.08 -5.38 13.90
C PHE A 66 8.84 -6.80 14.45
N ASP A 67 7.86 -6.95 15.34
CA ASP A 67 7.36 -8.25 15.81
C ASP A 67 6.06 -8.57 15.07
N GLU A 68 6.19 -9.05 13.82
CA GLU A 68 5.06 -9.28 12.94
C GLU A 68 5.28 -10.45 11.97
N GLN A 69 4.20 -11.17 11.68
CA GLN A 69 4.19 -12.18 10.64
C GLN A 69 3.82 -11.51 9.30
N LEU A 70 4.69 -11.64 8.30
CA LEU A 70 4.41 -11.14 6.96
C LEU A 70 3.62 -12.17 6.16
N ILE A 71 2.48 -11.75 5.61
CA ILE A 71 1.60 -12.60 4.82
C ILE A 71 1.38 -12.00 3.44
N PHE A 72 1.80 -12.74 2.41
CA PHE A 72 1.65 -12.39 1.00
C PHE A 72 0.53 -13.25 0.39
N ASN A 73 -0.72 -12.84 0.58
CA ASN A 73 -1.90 -13.52 0.04
C ASN A 73 -2.11 -13.30 -1.47
N GLY A 74 -1.60 -14.21 -2.31
CA GLY A 74 -1.87 -14.19 -3.75
C GLY A 74 -1.07 -13.12 -4.50
N ASN A 75 -1.58 -12.69 -5.65
CA ASN A 75 -0.84 -11.83 -6.58
C ASN A 75 -0.90 -10.36 -6.12
N ILE A 76 0.13 -9.91 -5.40
CA ILE A 76 0.24 -8.50 -4.98
C ILE A 76 0.22 -7.62 -6.22
N ALA A 77 -0.69 -6.64 -6.21
CA ALA A 77 -0.80 -5.59 -7.21
C ALA A 77 -0.96 -6.00 -8.69
N ASN A 78 -0.99 -7.30 -9.02
CA ASN A 78 -1.20 -7.88 -10.35
C ASN A 78 -0.32 -7.25 -11.46
N SER A 79 0.86 -6.72 -11.13
CA SER A 79 1.75 -6.11 -12.13
C SER A 79 2.93 -7.02 -12.43
N ASN A 80 3.20 -7.24 -13.71
CA ASN A 80 4.45 -7.83 -14.21
C ASN A 80 5.42 -6.76 -14.74
N ILE A 81 5.11 -5.47 -14.51
CA ILE A 81 5.85 -4.32 -15.04
C ILE A 81 6.59 -3.58 -13.92
N TYR A 82 5.95 -3.48 -12.75
CA TYR A 82 6.45 -2.66 -11.64
C TYR A 82 7.00 -3.54 -10.52
N GLU A 83 8.10 -3.08 -9.93
CA GLU A 83 8.79 -3.76 -8.84
C GLU A 83 8.31 -3.24 -7.48
N ILE A 84 8.33 -4.14 -6.50
CA ILE A 84 8.16 -3.83 -5.08
C ILE A 84 9.47 -4.19 -4.40
N ILE A 85 10.12 -3.19 -3.82
CA ILE A 85 11.42 -3.35 -3.16
C ILE A 85 11.26 -3.00 -1.69
N PHE A 86 11.56 -3.95 -0.81
CA PHE A 86 11.74 -3.70 0.62
C PHE A 86 13.24 -3.64 0.89
N THR A 87 13.73 -2.49 1.38
CA THR A 87 15.15 -2.27 1.65
C THR A 87 15.33 -1.64 3.01
N SER A 88 16.41 -2.01 3.70
CA SER A 88 16.82 -1.28 4.90
C SER A 88 17.38 0.10 4.51
N VAL A 89 17.26 1.08 5.42
CA VAL A 89 17.59 2.49 5.14
C VAL A 89 19.09 2.73 4.94
N ARG A 90 19.98 2.18 5.79
CA ARG A 90 21.45 2.34 5.64
C ARG A 90 22.21 1.02 5.73
N TYR A 91 21.84 0.15 6.66
CA TYR A 91 22.55 -1.11 6.95
C TYR A 91 21.58 -2.29 7.08
N PRO A 92 22.03 -3.54 6.88
CA PRO A 92 21.16 -4.72 7.04
C PRO A 92 20.47 -4.78 8.41
N ASP A 93 21.16 -4.34 9.46
CA ASP A 93 20.68 -4.40 10.84
C ASP A 93 19.71 -3.26 11.20
N ASP A 94 19.46 -2.31 10.28
CA ASP A 94 18.50 -1.22 10.53
C ASP A 94 17.05 -1.72 10.49
N ALA A 95 16.78 -2.86 9.84
CA ALA A 95 15.44 -3.42 9.69
C ALA A 95 15.44 -4.87 10.17
N ILE A 96 14.92 -5.10 11.38
CA ILE A 96 14.83 -6.42 11.97
C ILE A 96 13.37 -6.84 11.98
N ILE A 97 13.06 -7.91 11.25
CA ILE A 97 11.73 -8.51 11.22
C ILE A 97 11.84 -9.82 11.99
N SER A 98 11.11 -9.89 13.08
CA SER A 98 11.03 -11.05 13.95
C SER A 98 9.57 -11.41 14.13
N TYR A 99 9.30 -12.67 14.47
CA TYR A 99 7.97 -13.08 14.87
C TYR A 99 8.09 -14.25 15.83
N LEU A 100 7.51 -14.11 17.02
CA LEU A 100 7.47 -15.20 17.98
C LEU A 100 6.35 -16.17 17.61
N SER A 101 6.72 -17.27 16.94
CA SER A 101 5.78 -18.34 16.60
C SER A 101 5.10 -18.90 17.86
N SER A 102 3.77 -18.93 17.81
CA SER A 102 2.89 -19.46 18.85
C SER A 102 2.38 -20.87 18.55
N SER A 103 2.52 -21.31 17.29
CA SER A 103 2.07 -22.62 16.82
C SER A 103 2.88 -23.13 15.63
N SER A 104 2.87 -24.44 15.40
CA SER A 104 3.49 -25.05 14.20
C SER A 104 2.74 -24.75 12.90
N SER A 105 1.57 -24.08 12.97
CA SER A 105 0.88 -23.54 11.80
C SER A 105 1.30 -22.11 11.47
N ASP A 106 2.10 -21.47 12.34
CA ASP A 106 2.64 -20.15 12.06
C ASP A 106 3.81 -20.29 11.07
N ASN A 107 3.84 -19.41 10.07
CA ASN A 107 4.73 -19.54 8.93
C ASN A 107 6.14 -19.05 9.31
N PHE A 108 7.02 -19.97 9.72
CA PHE A 108 8.46 -19.76 9.76
C PHE A 108 9.11 -20.87 8.93
N ILE A 109 9.48 -20.56 7.68
CA ILE A 109 10.42 -21.40 6.94
C ILE A 109 11.81 -20.95 7.38
N VAL A 110 12.51 -21.82 8.12
CA VAL A 110 13.92 -21.66 8.54
C VAL A 110 14.84 -21.73 7.33
#